data_AF-A0A367AUC7-F1
#
_entry.id   AF-A0A367AUC7-F1
#
_cell.length_a   1.000
_cell.length_b   1.000
_cell.length_c   1.000
_cell.angle_alpha   90.00
_cell.angle_beta   90.00
_cell.angle_gamma   90.00
#
_symmetry.space_group_name_H-M   'P 1'
#
loop_
_entity.id
_entity.type
_entity.pdbx_description
1 polymer ?
#
loop_
_entity_poly.entity_id
_entity_poly.type
_entity_poly.pdbx_seq_one_letter_code
_entity_poly.pdbx_strand_id
1 'polypeptide(L)'
;MFSWLRRREQDEPEIPGMVTSRRRRRDEQPAGPHPALRSTLHHAVLNDTWLFDITEGGFVDAPGTWGPLDPQDCSAQLLRWFDAGLVELHQDDDPSGEALTDPAVDLDYEAADLPLIPFGEARALLADPGRWTDETPDGFAVPVPTERGRDTPVDRWP
;
A
#
# COMPACT_ATOMS: atom_id res chain seq x y z
N MET A 1 -23.28 12.48 -65.09
CA MET A 1 -22.96 13.42 -63.99
C MET A 1 -21.62 13.02 -63.39
N PHE A 2 -20.58 13.78 -63.71
CA PHE A 2 -19.25 13.66 -63.09
C PHE A 2 -19.23 14.53 -61.82
N SER A 3 -18.80 13.97 -60.69
CA SER A 3 -18.29 14.74 -59.55
C SER A 3 -17.09 14.01 -58.93
N TRP A 4 -15.92 14.48 -59.36
CA TRP A 4 -14.59 14.56 -58.79
C TRP A 4 -14.26 14.00 -57.38
N LEU A 5 -13.16 13.23 -57.37
CA LEU A 5 -12.02 13.15 -56.44
C LEU A 5 -12.13 13.82 -55.05
N ARG A 6 -11.81 13.04 -54.00
CA ARG A 6 -10.53 13.23 -53.28
C ARG A 6 -10.12 12.03 -52.41
N ARG A 7 -8.97 11.48 -52.79
CA ARG A 7 -8.06 10.60 -52.05
C ARG A 7 -7.36 11.40 -50.93
N ARG A 8 -7.30 10.82 -49.72
CA ARG A 8 -6.28 10.94 -48.66
C ARG A 8 -6.51 9.71 -47.75
N GLU A 9 -5.92 8.52 -47.94
CA GLU A 9 -4.50 8.18 -47.69
C GLU A 9 -3.93 9.10 -46.61
N GLN A 10 -4.14 8.74 -45.34
CA GLN A 10 -3.19 7.94 -44.53
C GLN A 10 -1.77 8.50 -44.64
N ASP A 11 -1.51 9.51 -43.81
CA ASP A 11 -0.18 9.88 -43.32
C ASP A 11 -0.41 10.58 -41.98
N GLU A 12 -0.68 9.78 -40.95
CA GLU A 12 -0.36 10.19 -39.57
C GLU A 12 1.09 9.77 -39.34
N PRO A 13 2.01 10.69 -39.02
CA PRO A 13 3.36 10.29 -38.68
C PRO A 13 3.32 9.46 -37.39
N GLU A 14 3.70 8.18 -37.50
CA GLU A 14 4.01 7.33 -36.36
C GLU A 14 5.14 7.99 -35.56
N ILE A 15 4.80 8.54 -34.40
CA ILE A 15 5.77 8.92 -33.38
C ILE A 15 6.21 7.62 -32.70
N PRO A 16 7.49 7.20 -32.79
CA PRO A 16 7.98 6.05 -32.05
C PRO A 16 8.00 6.39 -30.55
N GLY A 17 7.20 5.69 -29.74
CA GLY A 17 7.33 5.74 -28.28
C GLY A 17 6.08 6.05 -27.44
N MET A 18 4.87 6.18 -28.00
CA MET A 18 3.66 6.30 -27.17
C MET A 18 3.06 4.93 -26.86
N VAL A 19 3.28 4.47 -25.63
CA VAL A 19 2.54 3.39 -24.99
C VAL A 19 1.07 3.79 -24.97
N THR A 20 0.27 3.19 -25.84
CA THR A 20 -1.18 3.27 -25.73
C THR A 20 -1.58 2.54 -24.46
N SER A 21 -2.02 3.29 -23.45
CA SER A 21 -2.57 2.77 -22.21
C SER A 21 -3.85 1.99 -22.53
N ARG A 22 -3.69 0.71 -22.91
CA ARG A 22 -4.79 -0.25 -22.84
C ARG A 22 -5.22 -0.27 -21.38
N ARG A 23 -6.33 0.41 -21.07
CA ARG A 23 -7.16 0.09 -19.91
C ARG A 23 -7.50 -1.39 -20.03
N ARG A 24 -6.66 -2.25 -19.47
CA ARG A 24 -6.99 -3.64 -19.21
C ARG A 24 -8.25 -3.57 -18.35
N ARG A 25 -9.35 -4.14 -18.85
CA ARG A 25 -10.44 -4.54 -17.97
C ARG A 25 -9.79 -5.35 -16.86
N ARG A 26 -9.82 -4.78 -15.65
CA ARG A 26 -9.44 -5.44 -14.41
C ARG A 26 -10.42 -6.59 -14.28
N ASP A 27 -9.97 -7.81 -14.59
CA ASP A 27 -10.72 -9.00 -14.26
C ASP A 27 -10.81 -9.01 -12.72
N GLU A 28 -12.00 -8.69 -12.20
CA GLU A 28 -12.33 -8.78 -10.78
C GLU A 28 -12.19 -10.23 -10.36
N GLN A 29 -11.05 -10.55 -9.76
CA GLN A 29 -10.83 -11.86 -9.15
C GLN A 29 -11.70 -11.94 -7.88
N PRO A 30 -12.50 -13.02 -7.70
CA PRO A 30 -13.49 -13.06 -6.64
C PRO A 30 -12.81 -13.14 -5.26
N ALA A 31 -13.25 -12.27 -4.36
CA ALA A 31 -12.88 -12.25 -2.95
C ALA A 31 -13.30 -13.56 -2.28
N GLY A 32 -12.36 -14.50 -2.16
CA GLY A 32 -12.46 -15.65 -1.27
C GLY A 32 -11.71 -15.37 0.03
N PRO A 33 -12.07 -16.03 1.14
CA PRO A 33 -11.37 -15.84 2.41
C PRO A 33 -9.93 -16.32 2.25
N HIS A 34 -8.98 -15.38 2.24
CA HIS A 34 -7.57 -15.65 1.98
C HIS A 34 -6.89 -16.15 3.28
N PRO A 35 -6.56 -17.45 3.45
CA PRO A 35 -5.49 -17.85 4.37
C PRO A 35 -4.16 -17.15 4.06
N ALA A 36 -4.03 -16.54 2.87
CA ALA A 36 -2.94 -15.62 2.54
C ALA A 36 -2.99 -14.30 3.34
N LEU A 37 -4.14 -13.80 3.80
CA LEU A 37 -4.26 -12.47 4.41
C LEU A 37 -3.31 -12.30 5.60
N ARG A 38 -3.31 -13.27 6.52
CA ARG A 38 -2.41 -13.26 7.68
C ARG A 38 -0.94 -13.26 7.27
N SER A 39 -0.58 -14.12 6.31
CA SER A 39 0.80 -14.17 5.81
C SER A 39 1.19 -12.87 5.09
N THR A 40 0.28 -12.31 4.28
CA THR A 40 0.47 -11.06 3.55
C THR A 40 0.63 -9.88 4.50
N LEU A 41 -0.24 -9.73 5.49
CA LEU A 41 -0.13 -8.66 6.49
C LEU A 41 1.11 -8.81 7.36
N HIS A 42 1.50 -10.04 7.69
CA HIS A 42 2.76 -10.28 8.41
C HIS A 42 3.96 -9.86 7.56
N HIS A 43 3.94 -10.17 6.25
CA HIS A 43 4.95 -9.65 5.33
C HIS A 43 4.94 -8.11 5.27
N ALA A 44 3.77 -7.48 5.21
CA ALA A 44 3.66 -6.02 5.22
C ALA A 44 4.32 -5.38 6.46
N VAL A 45 4.02 -5.94 7.64
CA VAL A 45 4.57 -5.50 8.92
C VAL A 45 6.09 -5.68 8.99
N LEU A 46 6.65 -6.72 8.36
CA LEU A 46 8.09 -6.93 8.31
C LEU A 46 8.82 -6.07 7.27
N ASN A 47 8.08 -5.49 6.32
CA ASN A 47 8.61 -4.62 5.28
C ASN A 47 8.16 -3.17 5.51
N ASP A 48 7.82 -2.83 6.75
CA ASP A 48 7.51 -1.45 7.17
C ASP A 48 6.52 -0.73 6.25
N THR A 49 5.52 -1.48 5.75
CA THR A 49 4.60 -0.97 4.72
C THR A 49 3.58 0.00 5.30
N TRP A 50 3.41 1.17 4.69
CA TRP A 50 2.35 2.11 5.06
C TRP A 50 0.95 1.50 5.00
N LEU A 51 0.03 1.98 5.84
CA LEU A 51 -1.34 1.48 5.90
C LEU A 51 -2.09 1.63 4.58
N PHE A 52 -1.87 2.71 3.82
CA PHE A 52 -2.54 2.90 2.53
C PHE A 52 -2.09 1.83 1.51
N ASP A 53 -0.78 1.56 1.42
CA ASP A 53 -0.19 0.57 0.50
C ASP A 53 -0.60 -0.88 0.82
N ILE A 54 -0.82 -1.19 2.10
CA ILE A 54 -1.31 -2.51 2.54
C ILE A 54 -2.61 -2.89 1.81
N THR A 55 -3.55 -1.95 1.69
CA THR A 55 -4.86 -2.23 1.08
C THR A 55 -4.78 -2.36 -0.44
N GLU A 56 -3.80 -1.70 -1.07
CA GLU A 56 -3.53 -1.80 -2.50
C GLU A 56 -2.84 -3.12 -2.88
N GLY A 57 -2.26 -3.82 -1.90
CA GLY A 57 -1.40 -4.98 -2.13
C GLY A 57 -0.09 -4.59 -2.84
N GLY A 58 0.30 -3.33 -2.69
CA GLY A 58 1.51 -2.74 -3.25
C GLY A 58 2.65 -2.84 -2.25
N PHE A 59 3.30 -4.00 -2.16
CA PHE A 59 4.57 -4.09 -1.42
C PHE A 59 5.71 -3.68 -2.35
N VAL A 60 6.69 -2.93 -1.84
CA VAL A 60 7.85 -2.41 -2.57
C VAL A 60 8.52 -3.48 -3.44
N ASP A 61 8.60 -4.72 -2.94
CA ASP A 61 9.25 -5.85 -3.64
C ASP A 61 8.29 -6.77 -4.43
N ALA A 62 6.98 -6.56 -4.33
CA ALA A 62 5.99 -7.47 -4.92
C ALA A 62 4.66 -6.78 -5.33
N PRO A 63 4.69 -5.67 -6.10
CA PRO A 63 3.49 -4.89 -6.39
C PRO A 63 2.42 -5.73 -7.10
N GLY A 64 1.20 -5.75 -6.54
CA GLY A 64 0.06 -6.46 -7.11
C GLY A 64 0.09 -7.99 -6.97
N THR A 65 1.08 -8.54 -6.24
CA THR A 65 1.22 -10.00 -6.02
C THR A 65 0.12 -10.56 -5.12
N TRP A 66 -0.45 -9.72 -4.26
CA TRP A 66 -1.40 -10.15 -3.23
C TRP A 66 -2.83 -9.65 -3.46
N GLY A 67 -3.05 -8.95 -4.58
CA GLY A 67 -4.33 -8.34 -4.94
C GLY A 67 -4.74 -7.21 -4.00
N PRO A 68 -5.81 -6.46 -4.34
CA PRO A 68 -6.42 -5.59 -3.37
C PRO A 68 -6.96 -6.43 -2.21
N LEU A 69 -6.55 -6.09 -1.00
CA LEU A 69 -7.08 -6.71 0.22
C LEU A 69 -8.31 -5.94 0.68
N ASP A 70 -9.28 -6.61 1.29
CA ASP A 70 -10.41 -5.92 1.91
C ASP A 70 -9.89 -5.09 3.11
N PRO A 71 -10.03 -3.75 3.10
CA PRO A 71 -9.53 -2.91 4.19
C PRO A 71 -10.14 -3.26 5.55
N GLN A 72 -11.38 -3.78 5.58
CA GLN A 72 -12.04 -4.21 6.82
C GLN A 72 -11.40 -5.48 7.39
N ASP A 73 -11.05 -6.43 6.53
CA ASP A 73 -10.35 -7.65 6.96
C ASP A 73 -8.92 -7.33 7.43
N CYS A 74 -8.24 -6.41 6.75
CA CYS A 74 -6.93 -5.88 7.16
C CYS A 74 -7.00 -5.20 8.53
N SER A 75 -7.94 -4.26 8.70
CA SER A 75 -8.23 -3.58 9.96
C SER A 75 -8.49 -4.57 11.09
N ALA A 76 -9.39 -5.53 10.88
CA ALA A 76 -9.72 -6.52 11.89
C ALA A 76 -8.51 -7.38 12.29
N GLN A 77 -7.63 -7.73 11.36
CA GLN A 77 -6.44 -8.53 11.65
C GLN A 77 -5.33 -7.73 12.32
N LEU A 78 -5.05 -6.49 11.87
CA LEU A 78 -4.06 -5.62 12.49
C LEU A 78 -4.48 -5.21 13.91
N LEU A 79 -5.77 -4.93 14.15
CA LEU A 79 -6.31 -4.68 15.49
C LEU A 79 -6.08 -5.87 16.43
N ARG A 80 -6.26 -7.11 15.96
CA ARG A 80 -5.99 -8.31 16.79
C ARG A 80 -4.53 -8.40 17.20
N TRP A 81 -3.60 -8.08 16.31
CA TRP A 81 -2.16 -8.10 16.60
C TRP A 81 -1.74 -6.94 17.50
N PHE A 82 -2.30 -5.76 17.26
CA PHE A 82 -2.09 -4.57 18.08
C PHE A 82 -2.60 -4.75 19.51
N ASP A 83 -3.85 -5.19 19.69
CA ASP A 83 -4.43 -5.45 21.01
C ASP A 83 -3.70 -6.60 21.75
N ALA A 84 -3.03 -7.50 21.02
CA ALA A 84 -2.17 -8.55 21.58
C ALA A 84 -0.75 -8.07 21.93
N GLY A 85 -0.39 -6.82 21.59
CA GLY A 85 0.92 -6.23 21.80
C GLY A 85 2.02 -6.79 20.91
N LEU A 86 1.66 -7.32 19.73
CA LEU A 86 2.61 -7.87 18.74
C LEU A 86 3.04 -6.82 17.72
N VAL A 87 2.19 -5.83 17.48
CA VAL A 87 2.42 -4.73 16.54
C VAL A 87 2.18 -3.42 17.27
N GLU A 88 2.98 -2.43 16.93
CA GLU A 88 2.78 -1.03 17.28
C GLU A 88 2.75 -0.18 16.01
N LEU A 89 2.32 1.08 16.14
CA LEU A 89 2.08 1.94 14.99
C LEU A 89 2.95 3.19 15.11
N HIS A 90 3.75 3.45 14.09
CA HIS A 90 4.60 4.64 14.02
C HIS A 90 4.08 5.56 12.93
N GLN A 91 4.29 6.86 13.09
CA GLN A 91 3.88 7.86 12.10
C GLN A 91 5.06 8.23 11.24
N ASP A 92 4.98 7.97 9.93
CA ASP A 92 5.87 8.65 9.00
C ASP A 92 5.31 10.04 8.72
N ASP A 93 6.10 11.06 9.04
CA ASP A 93 5.80 12.41 8.63
C ASP A 93 6.31 12.53 7.19
N ASP A 94 5.39 12.43 6.21
CA ASP A 94 5.67 12.60 4.78
C ASP A 94 6.81 13.62 4.58
N PRO A 95 7.94 13.24 3.95
CA PRO A 95 9.07 14.13 3.78
C PRO A 95 8.59 15.40 3.10
N SER A 96 8.41 16.46 3.91
CA SER A 96 7.92 17.76 3.46
C SER A 96 8.63 18.14 2.15
N GLY A 97 7.88 18.57 1.14
CA GLY A 97 8.29 18.54 -0.28
C GLY A 97 9.64 19.14 -0.70
N GLU A 98 10.40 19.77 0.20
CA GLU A 98 11.83 20.06 0.00
C GLU A 98 12.70 18.79 0.05
N ALA A 99 12.40 17.83 0.94
CA ALA A 99 13.12 16.56 1.06
C ALA A 99 12.93 15.64 -0.14
N LEU A 100 11.77 15.69 -0.82
CA LEU A 100 11.51 14.96 -2.08
C LEU A 100 12.34 15.47 -3.27
N THR A 101 12.94 16.66 -3.18
CA THR A 101 13.77 17.24 -4.25
C THR A 101 15.26 17.07 -4.04
N ASP A 102 15.68 16.58 -2.86
CA ASP A 102 17.08 16.28 -2.60
C ASP A 102 17.37 14.79 -2.88
N PRO A 103 18.10 14.46 -3.96
CA PRO A 103 18.47 13.09 -4.28
C PRO A 103 19.43 12.44 -3.26
N ALA A 104 19.86 13.18 -2.22
CA ALA A 104 20.63 12.68 -1.09
C ALA A 104 19.79 12.34 0.15
N VAL A 105 18.46 12.60 0.14
CA VAL A 105 17.57 12.09 1.19
C VAL A 105 17.42 10.60 0.98
N ASP A 106 18.20 9.87 1.79
CA ASP A 106 18.08 8.44 1.92
C ASP A 106 16.75 8.16 2.64
N LEU A 107 15.80 7.58 1.91
CA LEU A 107 14.52 7.11 2.47
C LEU A 107 14.69 5.79 3.24
N ASP A 108 15.93 5.32 3.41
CA ASP A 108 16.32 4.09 4.10
C ASP A 108 16.37 4.30 5.64
N TYR A 109 15.24 4.75 6.21
CA TYR A 109 15.07 4.81 7.67
C TYR A 109 14.42 3.52 8.18
N GLU A 110 14.81 3.05 9.38
CA GLU A 110 14.09 1.96 10.04
C GLU A 110 12.76 2.50 10.57
N ALA A 111 11.61 1.94 10.21
CA ALA A 111 10.33 2.49 10.65
C ALA A 111 10.13 2.45 12.17
N ALA A 112 10.90 1.62 12.88
CA ALA A 112 10.95 1.60 14.33
C ALA A 112 11.50 2.91 14.95
N ASP A 113 12.28 3.70 14.19
CA ASP A 113 12.84 4.98 14.62
C ASP A 113 11.86 6.16 14.43
N LEU A 114 10.76 5.95 13.69
CA LEU A 114 9.70 6.93 13.52
C LEU A 114 8.98 7.23 14.85
N PRO A 115 8.33 8.40 15.01
CA PRO A 115 7.51 8.69 16.17
C PRO A 115 6.42 7.63 16.43
N LEU A 116 6.41 7.06 17.63
CA LEU A 116 5.38 6.12 18.07
C LEU A 116 4.04 6.84 18.25
N ILE A 117 2.98 6.32 17.63
CA ILE A 117 1.62 6.83 17.78
C ILE A 117 1.06 6.36 19.15
N PRO A 118 0.47 7.24 19.97
CA PRO A 118 -0.13 6.86 21.24
C PRO A 118 -1.17 5.75 21.09
N PHE A 119 -1.18 4.78 22.02
CA PHE A 119 -1.99 3.56 21.93
C PHE A 119 -3.46 3.82 21.56
N GLY A 120 -4.11 4.80 22.19
CA GLY A 120 -5.52 5.12 21.93
C GLY A 120 -5.77 5.66 20.52
N GLU A 121 -4.83 6.44 19.99
CA GLU A 121 -4.89 7.02 18.65
C GLU A 121 -4.59 5.96 17.59
N ALA A 122 -3.55 5.15 17.80
CA ALA A 122 -3.21 4.02 16.94
C ALA A 122 -4.38 3.03 16.83
N ARG A 123 -5.01 2.68 17.95
CA ARG A 123 -6.19 1.80 17.96
C ARG A 123 -7.37 2.41 17.21
N ALA A 124 -7.60 3.72 17.35
CA ALA A 124 -8.68 4.42 16.64
C ALA A 124 -8.42 4.50 15.14
N LEU A 125 -7.16 4.72 14.73
CA LEU A 125 -6.74 4.68 13.33
C LEU A 125 -6.90 3.29 12.73
N LEU A 126 -6.46 2.24 13.44
CA LEU A 126 -6.61 0.87 12.97
C LEU A 126 -8.06 0.42 12.86
N ALA A 127 -8.97 1.00 13.66
CA ALA A 127 -10.41 0.71 13.62
C ALA A 127 -11.18 1.43 12.51
N ASP A 128 -10.55 2.36 11.80
CA ASP A 128 -11.16 3.11 10.71
C ASP A 128 -10.29 3.05 9.45
N PRO A 129 -10.35 1.93 8.69
CA PRO A 129 -9.56 1.79 7.47
C PRO A 129 -9.92 2.79 6.37
N GLY A 130 -11.02 3.55 6.51
CA GLY A 130 -11.34 4.66 5.61
C GLY A 130 -10.36 5.83 5.72
N ARG A 131 -9.53 5.88 6.78
CA ARG A 131 -8.45 6.86 6.98
C ARG A 131 -7.12 6.42 6.39
N TRP A 132 -7.01 5.20 5.88
CA TRP A 132 -5.75 4.66 5.36
C TRP A 132 -5.58 5.08 3.89
N THR A 133 -5.41 6.37 3.67
CA THR A 133 -5.32 6.97 2.34
C THR A 133 -4.09 7.85 2.24
N ASP A 134 -3.45 7.86 1.08
CA ASP A 134 -2.34 8.75 0.72
C ASP A 134 -2.74 10.25 0.72
N GLU A 135 -4.04 10.53 0.70
CA GLU A 135 -4.60 11.88 0.83
C GLU A 135 -4.50 12.47 2.25
N THR A 136 -4.15 11.66 3.26
CA THR A 136 -4.15 12.06 4.68
C THR A 136 -2.87 11.61 5.39
N PRO A 137 -2.35 12.38 6.37
CA PRO A 137 -1.20 11.96 7.18
C PRO A 137 -1.39 10.58 7.84
N ASP A 138 -2.63 10.26 8.22
CA ASP A 138 -3.01 8.98 8.81
C ASP A 138 -2.64 7.75 7.96
N GLY A 139 -2.61 7.89 6.63
CA GLY A 139 -2.27 6.79 5.72
C GLY A 139 -0.81 6.37 5.82
N PHE A 140 0.08 7.29 6.18
CA PHE A 140 1.52 7.11 6.31
C PHE A 140 1.92 6.47 7.65
N ALA A 141 0.96 6.03 8.44
CA ALA A 141 1.27 5.21 9.60
C ALA A 141 1.83 3.85 9.16
N VAL A 142 2.84 3.35 9.88
CA VAL A 142 3.54 2.10 9.62
C VAL A 142 3.31 1.13 10.79
N PRO A 143 2.75 -0.06 10.56
CA PRO A 143 2.70 -1.12 11.56
C PRO A 143 4.04 -1.85 11.64
N VAL A 144 4.67 -1.81 12.81
CA VAL A 144 5.99 -2.38 13.08
C VAL A 144 5.85 -3.48 14.16
N PRO A 145 6.59 -4.60 14.06
CA PRO A 145 6.55 -5.61 15.10
C PRO A 145 7.25 -5.09 16.37
N THR A 146 6.58 -5.22 17.52
CA THR A 146 7.19 -4.97 18.83
C THR A 146 8.27 -6.00 19.13
N GLU A 147 9.07 -5.82 20.19
CA GLU A 147 10.01 -6.86 20.68
C GLU A 147 9.30 -8.22 20.86
N ARG A 148 8.12 -8.20 21.50
CA ARG A 148 7.28 -9.39 21.66
C ARG A 148 6.83 -9.97 20.32
N GLY A 149 6.44 -9.11 19.37
CA GLY A 149 6.09 -9.52 18.01
C GLY A 149 7.22 -10.30 17.35
N ARG A 150 8.44 -9.75 17.38
CA ARG A 150 9.65 -10.36 16.80
C ARG A 150 10.01 -11.70 17.44
N ASP A 151 9.82 -11.83 18.76
CA ASP A 151 10.10 -13.07 19.50
C ASP A 151 8.99 -14.12 19.39
N THR A 152 7.82 -13.74 18.86
CA THR A 152 6.67 -14.65 18.73
C THR A 152 6.67 -15.32 17.34
N PRO A 153 6.74 -16.66 17.26
CA PRO A 153 6.61 -17.38 15.99
C PRO A 153 5.33 -17.00 15.24
N VAL A 154 5.41 -16.81 13.92
CA VAL A 154 4.31 -16.33 13.07
C VAL A 154 3.03 -17.18 13.17
N ASP A 155 3.17 -18.50 13.38
CA ASP A 155 2.06 -19.43 13.57
C ASP A 155 1.29 -19.19 14.89
N ARG A 156 1.87 -18.40 15.81
CA ARG A 156 1.29 -18.06 17.11
C ARG A 156 0.72 -16.64 17.20
N TRP A 157 0.85 -15.84 16.14
CA TRP A 157 0.11 -14.58 16.06
C TRP A 157 -1.40 -14.89 15.95
N PRO A 158 -2.30 -14.18 16.63
CA PRO A 158 -3.73 -14.47 16.61
C PRO A 158 -4.40 -14.17 15.26
#